data_AF-A0A946ICC1-F1
#
_entry.id   AF-A0A946ICC1-F1
#
_cell.length_a   1.000
_cell.length_b   1.000
_cell.length_c   1.000
_cell.angle_alpha   90.00
_cell.angle_beta   90.00
_cell.angle_gamma   90.00
#
_symmetry.space_group_name_H-M   'P 1'
#
loop_
_entity.id
_entity.type
_entity.pdbx_description
1 polymer ?
#
loop_
_entity_poly.entity_id
_entity_poly.type
_entity_poly.pdbx_seq_one_letter_code
_entity_poly.pdbx_strand_id
1 'polypeptide(L)'
;DKQKMHHQHGRNYCFFDAPVGLMFTIDRVLEQGSWLDYGMFLQNIMIAARGNGLDTCPQAAFTPFHRVISEYLNIPETQSVVCGMSLGYADPNAVENSLTTEREPLDHWVTFLN
;
A
#
# COMPACT_ATOMS: atom_id res chain seq x y z
N ASP A 1 -24.25 -1.02 -6.99
CA ASP A 1 -22.93 -0.60 -6.47
C ASP A 1 -22.13 -1.63 -5.72
N LYS A 2 -22.68 -2.36 -4.73
CA LYS A 2 -21.93 -3.34 -3.93
C LYS A 2 -21.10 -4.36 -4.75
N GLN A 3 -21.66 -4.92 -5.83
CA GLN A 3 -20.93 -5.84 -6.71
C GLN A 3 -19.74 -5.18 -7.42
N LYS A 4 -19.89 -3.94 -7.92
CA LYS A 4 -18.80 -3.19 -8.56
C LYS A 4 -17.69 -2.88 -7.56
N MET A 5 -18.03 -2.52 -6.32
CA MET A 5 -17.06 -2.32 -5.25
C MET A 5 -16.31 -3.62 -4.90
N HIS A 6 -17.01 -4.75 -4.80
CA HIS A 6 -16.36 -6.04 -4.56
C HIS A 6 -15.42 -6.43 -5.70
N HIS A 7 -15.83 -6.18 -6.95
CA HIS A 7 -14.97 -6.42 -8.11
C HIS A 7 -13.73 -5.52 -8.09
N GLN A 8 -13.88 -4.22 -7.85
CA GLN A 8 -12.76 -3.29 -7.74
C GLN A 8 -11.82 -3.65 -6.59
N HIS A 9 -12.36 -4.06 -5.44
CA HIS A 9 -11.56 -4.56 -4.33
C HIS A 9 -10.76 -5.82 -4.73
N GLY A 10 -11.36 -6.72 -5.50
CA GLY A 10 -10.69 -7.90 -6.04
C GLY A 10 -9.48 -7.59 -6.93
N ARG A 11 -9.47 -6.45 -7.62
CA ARG A 11 -8.33 -6.03 -8.46
C ARG A 11 -7.04 -5.82 -7.67
N ASN A 12 -7.12 -5.67 -6.34
CA ASN A 12 -5.92 -5.66 -5.49
C ASN A 12 -5.03 -6.88 -5.73
N TYR A 13 -5.62 -8.07 -5.86
CA TYR A 13 -4.89 -9.33 -5.98
C TYR A 13 -4.28 -9.54 -7.37
N CYS A 14 -4.61 -8.68 -8.33
CA CYS A 14 -3.95 -8.56 -9.64
C CYS A 14 -3.07 -7.31 -9.71
N PHE A 15 -2.75 -6.69 -8.57
CA PHE A 15 -2.02 -5.42 -8.49
C PHE A 15 -2.60 -4.31 -9.38
N PHE A 16 -3.92 -4.30 -9.59
CA PHE A 16 -4.59 -3.38 -10.52
C PHE A 16 -3.97 -3.38 -11.93
N ASP A 17 -3.43 -4.52 -12.36
CA ASP A 17 -2.78 -4.72 -13.66
C ASP A 17 -1.46 -3.92 -13.81
N ALA A 18 -0.89 -3.47 -12.70
CA ALA A 18 0.41 -2.83 -12.68
C ALA A 18 1.52 -3.81 -13.13
N PRO A 19 2.55 -3.33 -13.86
CA PRO A 19 3.64 -4.17 -14.33
C PRO A 19 4.57 -4.66 -13.21
N VAL A 20 4.53 -4.03 -12.03
CA VAL A 20 5.33 -4.41 -10.87
C VAL A 20 4.44 -4.52 -9.63
N GLY A 21 4.52 -5.67 -8.96
CA GLY A 21 3.96 -5.88 -7.63
C GLY A 21 5.09 -6.01 -6.60
N LEU A 22 5.02 -5.20 -5.55
CA LEU A 22 5.96 -5.23 -4.42
C LEU A 22 5.29 -5.96 -3.25
N MET A 23 6.05 -6.80 -2.54
CA MET A 23 5.62 -7.42 -1.30
C MET A 23 6.58 -7.03 -0.18
N PHE A 24 6.04 -6.56 0.93
CA PHE A 24 6.82 -6.03 2.03
C PHE A 24 6.76 -6.96 3.24
N THR A 25 7.90 -7.22 3.84
CA THR A 25 8.00 -8.02 5.06
C THR A 25 8.83 -7.31 6.12
N ILE A 26 8.49 -7.57 7.38
CA ILE A 26 9.23 -7.09 8.54
C ILE A 26 9.59 -8.27 9.43
N ASP A 27 10.74 -8.20 10.11
CA ASP A 27 11.09 -9.22 11.10
C ASP A 27 10.12 -9.17 12.28
N ARG A 28 9.69 -10.34 12.75
CA ARG A 28 8.69 -10.50 13.81
C ARG A 28 9.16 -10.00 15.16
N VAL A 29 10.47 -9.90 15.38
CA VAL A 29 11.01 -9.39 16.65
C VAL A 29 11.02 -7.86 16.70
N LEU A 30 10.71 -7.20 15.58
CA LEU A 30 10.68 -5.76 15.50
C LEU A 30 9.37 -5.20 16.03
N GLU A 31 9.50 -4.19 16.88
CA GLU A 31 8.41 -3.62 17.66
C GLU A 31 7.87 -2.33 17.02
N GLN A 32 6.98 -1.64 17.73
CA GLN A 32 6.26 -0.45 17.26
C GLN A 32 7.13 0.63 16.59
N GLY A 33 8.34 0.88 17.11
CA GLY A 33 9.27 1.85 16.51
C GLY A 33 9.60 1.50 15.07
N SER A 34 9.85 0.22 14.78
CA SER A 34 10.14 -0.23 13.43
C SER A 34 8.93 -0.17 12.51
N TRP A 35 7.71 -0.29 13.01
CA TRP A 35 6.49 -0.07 12.21
C TRP A 35 6.35 1.39 11.77
N LEU A 36 6.73 2.35 12.62
CA LEU A 36 6.80 3.76 12.26
C LEU A 36 7.82 3.99 11.14
N ASP A 37 9.04 3.46 11.30
CA ASP A 37 10.09 3.53 10.28
C ASP A 37 9.64 2.88 8.98
N TYR A 38 8.93 1.76 9.05
CA TYR A 38 8.41 1.05 7.89
C TYR A 38 7.36 1.87 7.13
N GLY A 39 6.49 2.60 7.85
CA GLY A 39 5.56 3.55 7.24
C GLY A 39 6.29 4.66 6.48
N MET A 40 7.36 5.22 7.06
CA MET A 40 8.20 6.21 6.39
C MET A 40 8.88 5.62 5.14
N PHE A 41 9.38 4.39 5.23
CA PHE A 41 10.00 3.68 4.10
C PHE A 41 9.01 3.47 2.94
N LEU A 42 7.80 2.98 3.22
CA LEU A 42 6.76 2.82 2.21
C LEU A 42 6.41 4.15 1.54
N GLN A 43 6.24 5.21 2.34
CA GLN A 43 5.95 6.54 1.82
C GLN A 43 7.09 7.09 0.94
N ASN A 44 8.34 6.85 1.32
CA ASN A 44 9.50 7.26 0.52
C ASN A 44 9.51 6.60 -0.86
N ILE A 45 9.15 5.31 -0.95
CA ILE A 45 8.99 4.63 -2.26
C ILE A 45 7.92 5.33 -3.09
N MET A 46 6.75 5.62 -2.50
CA MET A 46 5.65 6.26 -3.22
C MET A 46 6.03 7.66 -3.73
N ILE A 47 6.69 8.47 -2.91
CA ILE A 47 7.16 9.80 -3.32
C ILE A 47 8.26 9.71 -4.39
N ALA A 48 9.22 8.79 -4.24
CA ALA A 48 10.27 8.56 -5.24
C ALA A 48 9.69 8.09 -6.58
N ALA A 49 8.65 7.25 -6.57
CA ALA A 49 7.94 6.83 -7.77
C ALA A 49 7.36 8.03 -8.52
N ARG A 50 6.68 8.97 -7.81
CA ARG A 50 6.19 10.22 -8.43
C ARG A 50 7.31 11.02 -9.09
N GLY A 51 8.47 11.13 -8.43
CA GLY A 51 9.64 11.81 -8.98
C GLY A 51 10.18 11.20 -10.28
N ASN A 52 9.83 9.94 -10.57
CA ASN A 52 10.18 9.22 -11.79
C ASN A 52 9.01 9.05 -12.76
N GLY A 53 7.89 9.77 -12.56
CA GLY A 53 6.70 9.67 -13.41
C GLY A 53 5.91 8.38 -13.25
N LEU A 54 6.12 7.65 -12.13
CA LEU A 54 5.40 6.43 -11.79
C LEU A 54 4.35 6.69 -10.71
N ASP A 55 3.40 5.78 -10.60
CA ASP A 55 2.30 5.76 -9.63
C ASP A 55 2.36 4.50 -8.78
N THR A 56 1.79 4.60 -7.58
CA THR A 56 1.77 3.51 -6.60
C THR A 56 0.41 3.39 -5.93
N CYS A 57 0.05 2.16 -5.56
CA CYS A 57 -1.09 1.89 -4.68
C CYS A 57 -0.63 0.98 -3.54
N PRO A 58 -0.53 1.45 -2.28
CA PRO A 58 -0.23 0.59 -1.13
C PRO A 58 -1.47 -0.24 -0.75
N GLN A 59 -1.29 -1.54 -0.49
CA GLN A 59 -2.39 -2.50 -0.44
C GLN A 59 -2.32 -3.40 0.81
N ALA A 60 -3.11 -3.04 1.83
CA ALA A 60 -3.33 -3.91 3.00
C ALA A 60 -4.19 -5.14 2.67
N ALA A 61 -4.83 -5.17 1.49
CA ALA A 61 -5.70 -6.27 1.04
C ALA A 61 -5.00 -7.64 1.03
N PHE A 62 -3.67 -7.67 0.90
CA PHE A 62 -2.90 -8.92 0.94
C PHE A 62 -2.74 -9.52 2.35
N THR A 63 -2.88 -8.70 3.40
CA THR A 63 -2.59 -9.13 4.79
C THR A 63 -3.43 -10.31 5.28
N PRO A 64 -4.73 -10.46 4.96
CA PRO A 64 -5.50 -11.64 5.37
C PRO A 64 -5.00 -12.95 4.72
N PHE A 65 -4.30 -12.85 3.58
CA PHE A 65 -3.77 -13.99 2.84
C PHE A 65 -2.29 -14.24 3.11
N HIS A 66 -1.72 -13.64 4.17
CA HIS A 66 -0.29 -13.70 4.47
C HIS A 66 0.28 -15.13 4.49
N ARG A 67 -0.49 -16.13 4.95
CA ARG A 67 -0.02 -17.54 4.98
C ARG A 67 0.24 -18.08 3.58
N VAL A 68 -0.70 -17.89 2.67
CA VAL A 68 -0.59 -18.34 1.27
C VAL A 68 0.56 -17.61 0.58
N ILE A 69 0.69 -16.30 0.84
CA ILE A 69 1.77 -15.47 0.28
C ILE A 69 3.13 -15.93 0.81
N SER A 70 3.25 -16.17 2.11
CA SER A 70 4.50 -16.62 2.74
C SER A 70 4.94 -17.98 2.20
N GLU A 71 4.02 -18.92 2.05
CA GLU A 71 4.31 -20.23 1.45
C GLU A 71 4.77 -20.08 -0.01
N TYR A 72 4.01 -19.35 -0.82
CA TYR A 72 4.29 -19.20 -2.24
C TYR A 72 5.62 -18.48 -2.53
N LEU A 73 5.95 -17.46 -1.73
CA LEU A 73 7.17 -16.66 -1.89
C LEU A 73 8.35 -17.17 -1.04
N ASN A 74 8.20 -18.30 -0.35
CA ASN A 74 9.20 -18.84 0.59
C ASN A 74 9.68 -17.80 1.62
N ILE A 75 8.75 -17.01 2.17
CA ILE A 75 9.05 -16.02 3.20
C ILE A 75 9.39 -16.76 4.51
N PRO A 76 10.54 -16.48 5.15
CA PRO A 76 10.92 -17.14 6.40
C PRO A 76 9.89 -16.93 7.52
N GLU A 77 9.77 -17.91 8.42
CA GLU A 77 8.86 -17.80 9.57
C GLU A 77 9.22 -16.65 10.51
N THR A 78 10.46 -16.16 10.49
CA THR A 78 10.89 -14.98 11.24
C THR A 78 10.34 -13.68 10.69
N GLN A 79 9.71 -13.69 9.52
CA GLN A 79 9.17 -12.52 8.86
C GLN A 79 7.63 -12.52 8.90
N SER A 80 7.07 -11.32 8.89
CA SER A 80 5.63 -11.05 8.77
C SER A 80 5.37 -10.24 7.52
N VAL A 81 4.33 -10.59 6.77
CA VAL A 81 3.86 -9.78 5.62
C VAL A 81 3.22 -8.50 6.15
N VAL A 82 3.74 -7.35 5.73
CA VAL A 82 3.25 -6.02 6.10
C VAL A 82 2.12 -5.60 5.17
N CYS A 83 2.37 -5.55 3.87
CA CYS A 83 1.41 -5.21 2.82
C CYS A 83 1.98 -5.53 1.43
N GLY A 84 1.17 -5.39 0.40
CA GLY A 84 1.64 -5.28 -0.99
C GLY A 84 1.64 -3.83 -1.48
N MET A 85 2.19 -3.59 -2.68
CA MET A 85 2.04 -2.32 -3.41
C MET A 85 2.13 -2.54 -4.92
N SER A 86 1.18 -1.98 -5.66
CA SER A 86 1.27 -1.84 -7.12
C SER A 86 2.22 -0.70 -7.47
N LEU A 87 3.08 -0.88 -8.48
CA LEU A 87 3.95 0.14 -9.03
C LEU A 87 3.88 0.12 -10.56
N GLY A 88 3.62 1.26 -11.19
CA GLY A 88 3.48 1.35 -12.64
C GLY A 88 3.15 2.75 -13.14
N TYR A 89 2.56 2.82 -14.33
CA TYR A 89 2.00 4.05 -14.89
C TYR A 89 0.48 4.00 -14.71
N ALA A 90 -0.11 4.99 -14.04
CA ALA A 90 -1.56 5.05 -13.92
C ALA A 90 -2.22 5.34 -15.28
N ASP A 91 -3.36 4.71 -15.56
CA ASP A 91 -4.23 5.11 -16.66
C ASP A 91 -5.03 6.36 -16.24
N PRO A 92 -4.79 7.54 -16.83
CA PRO A 92 -5.49 8.76 -16.47
C PRO A 92 -6.96 8.76 -16.89
N ASN A 93 -7.38 7.85 -17.77
CA ASN A 93 -8.77 7.74 -18.23
C ASN A 93 -9.60 6.76 -17.40
N ALA A 94 -8.98 5.99 -16.50
CA ALA A 94 -9.67 5.08 -15.62
C ALA A 94 -10.47 5.85 -14.56
N VAL A 95 -11.77 5.57 -14.44
CA VAL A 95 -12.69 6.31 -13.56
C VAL A 95 -12.27 6.23 -12.08
N GLU A 96 -11.71 5.10 -11.66
CA GLU A 96 -11.20 4.89 -10.31
C GLU A 96 -10.03 5.82 -9.94
N ASN A 97 -9.27 6.30 -10.92
CA ASN A 97 -8.14 7.21 -10.73
C ASN A 97 -8.58 8.68 -10.66
N SER A 98 -9.87 8.97 -10.91
CA SER A 98 -10.43 10.31 -10.77
C SER A 98 -10.86 10.64 -9.32
N LEU A 99 -10.88 9.65 -8.43
CA LEU A 99 -11.25 9.84 -7.03
C LEU A 99 -10.22 10.71 -6.32
N THR A 100 -10.63 11.92 -5.95
CA THR A 100 -9.86 12.78 -5.03
C THR A 100 -10.37 12.53 -3.61
N THR A 101 -9.46 12.17 -2.71
CA THR A 101 -9.79 11.94 -1.29
C THR A 101 -9.59 13.23 -0.50
N GLU A 102 -10.54 13.56 0.36
CA GLU A 102 -10.42 14.70 1.27
C GLU A 102 -9.36 14.43 2.36
N ARG A 103 -8.90 15.50 3.01
CA ARG A 103 -8.01 15.43 4.18
C ARG A 103 -8.60 16.32 5.28
N GLU A 104 -8.46 15.87 6.53
CA GLU A 104 -8.91 16.64 7.69
C GLU A 104 -8.19 18.01 7.75
N PRO A 105 -8.95 19.10 8.00
CA PRO A 105 -8.38 20.43 8.25
C PRO A 105 -7.29 20.42 9.32
N LEU A 106 -6.28 21.29 9.15
CA LEU A 106 -5.09 21.32 10.01
C LEU A 106 -5.43 21.57 11.49
N ASP A 107 -6.40 22.45 11.74
CA ASP A 107 -6.89 22.85 13.05
C ASP A 107 -7.65 21.74 13.80
N HIS A 108 -8.04 20.66 13.12
CA HIS A 108 -8.66 19.50 13.75
C HIS A 108 -7.64 18.58 14.45
N TRP A 109 -6.36 18.61 14.04
CA TRP A 109 -5.35 17.66 14.55
C TRP A 109 -4.00 18.30 14.93
N VAL A 110 -3.82 19.61 14.75
CA VAL A 110 -2.62 20.36 15.17
C VAL A 110 -2.97 21.42 16.20
N THR A 111 -2.23 21.46 17.30
CA THR A 111 -2.27 22.54 18.30
C THR A 111 -0.97 23.33 18.24
N PHE A 112 -1.06 24.64 17.95
CA PHE A 112 0.08 25.55 17.96
C PHE A 112 0.24 26.20 19.34
N LEU A 113 1.43 26.10 19.92
CA LEU A 113 1.79 26.73 21.18
C LEU A 113 2.79 27.86 20.91
N ASN A 114 2.60 29.01 21.55
CA ASN A 114 3.50 30.17 21.49
C ASN A 114 4.45 30.19 22.69
#